data_AF-A0A2E6I1G6-F1
#
_entry.id   AF-A0A2E6I1G6-F1
#
_cell.length_a   1.000
_cell.length_b   1.000
_cell.length_c   1.000
_cell.angle_alpha   90.00
_cell.angle_beta   90.00
_cell.angle_gamma   90.00
#
_symmetry.space_group_name_H-M   'P 1'
#
loop_
_entity.id
_entity.type
_entity.pdbx_description
1 polymer ?
#
loop_
_entity_poly.entity_id
_entity_poly.type
_entity_poly.pdbx_seq_one_letter_code
_entity_poly.pdbx_strand_id
1 'polypeptide(L)'
;MATIPASTRMPTLDNWMTTDRSKSDIPAAAPLRGYQRLQTEIDAAIAEVVDSGWYVLGEACTRFEASFSSYLGVEGAVGTASGTDALEVALRALGVGPGDEVLVPGLTASATATAVVRAGARPVIVDVDPVSFTIDPEHAAAAVSGITKVMIPVHLYGHPARLPELTPIADRAGLVVVEDCAQSHGATSSSRKCRGRLPLFGLSSTG
;
A
#
# COMPACT_ATOMS: atom_id res chain seq x y z
N MET A 1 -1.18 19.97 -49.20
CA MET A 1 -0.19 19.28 -48.34
C MET A 1 0.59 20.38 -47.63
N ALA A 2 0.13 20.80 -46.45
CA ALA A 2 0.66 21.98 -45.76
C ALA A 2 1.73 21.56 -44.73
N THR A 3 2.93 22.11 -44.90
CA THR A 3 4.10 21.82 -44.06
C THR A 3 4.03 22.65 -42.77
N ILE A 4 4.12 21.98 -41.63
CA ILE A 4 4.12 22.61 -40.29
C ILE A 4 5.45 23.36 -40.07
N PRO A 5 5.45 24.59 -39.51
CA PRO A 5 6.67 25.36 -39.28
C PRO A 5 7.57 24.71 -38.22
N ALA A 6 8.89 24.80 -38.40
CA ALA A 6 9.92 24.18 -37.55
C ALA A 6 10.03 24.75 -36.11
N SER A 7 9.11 25.61 -35.67
CA SER A 7 9.14 26.28 -34.36
C SER A 7 8.34 25.58 -33.27
N THR A 8 7.82 24.37 -33.51
CA THR A 8 7.12 23.57 -32.50
C THR A 8 7.85 22.25 -32.24
N ARG A 9 9.17 22.30 -31.99
CA ARG A 9 9.81 21.20 -31.27
C ARG A 9 9.40 21.34 -29.81
N MET A 10 8.59 20.40 -29.33
CA MET A 10 8.48 20.14 -27.90
C MET A 10 9.91 20.04 -27.34
N PRO A 11 10.21 20.63 -26.16
CA PRO A 11 11.50 20.43 -25.52
C PRO A 11 11.76 18.93 -25.45
N THR A 12 12.92 18.50 -25.93
CA THR A 12 13.24 17.08 -26.03
C THR A 12 13.09 16.46 -24.63
N LEU A 13 12.55 15.25 -24.60
CA LEU A 13 12.38 14.41 -23.42
C LEU A 13 13.72 14.01 -22.78
N ASP A 14 14.84 14.67 -23.11
CA ASP A 14 16.18 14.31 -22.68
C ASP A 14 16.49 14.79 -21.25
N ASN A 15 15.68 15.69 -20.70
CA ASN A 15 16.00 16.37 -19.43
C ASN A 15 15.49 15.66 -18.17
N TRP A 16 14.76 14.54 -18.27
CA TRP A 16 14.30 13.79 -17.09
C TRP A 16 15.24 12.63 -16.70
N MET A 17 16.17 12.25 -17.60
CA MET A 17 17.18 11.21 -17.36
C MET A 17 18.56 11.78 -16.99
N THR A 18 18.72 13.10 -16.85
CA THR A 18 20.01 13.69 -16.48
C THR A 18 20.36 13.32 -15.05
N THR A 19 21.33 12.41 -14.89
CA THR A 19 21.98 11.99 -13.64
C THR A 19 22.89 13.07 -13.04
N ASP A 20 22.80 14.31 -13.52
CA ASP A 20 23.57 15.43 -13.02
C ASP A 20 23.08 15.85 -11.62
N ARG A 21 23.59 15.15 -10.61
CA ARG A 21 23.39 15.45 -9.19
C ARG A 21 24.24 16.63 -8.71
N SER A 22 24.92 17.36 -9.60
CA SER A 22 25.78 18.49 -9.23
C SER A 22 25.00 19.77 -8.89
N LYS A 23 23.71 19.85 -9.27
CA LYS A 23 22.84 20.94 -8.86
C LYS A 23 22.37 20.71 -7.42
N SER A 24 22.46 21.76 -6.60
CA SER A 24 21.92 21.83 -5.24
C SER A 24 20.39 21.88 -5.26
N ASP A 25 19.76 20.92 -5.92
CA ASP A 25 18.31 20.76 -5.98
C ASP A 25 17.87 20.03 -4.71
N ILE A 26 16.77 20.50 -4.10
CA ILE A 26 16.16 19.82 -2.96
C ILE A 26 15.47 18.56 -3.50
N PRO A 27 15.96 17.34 -3.21
CA PRO A 27 15.38 16.14 -3.79
C PRO A 27 14.04 15.82 -3.12
N ALA A 28 13.04 15.38 -3.90
CA ALA A 28 11.76 14.93 -3.36
C ALA A 28 11.92 13.70 -2.42
N ALA A 29 12.89 12.83 -2.72
CA ALA A 29 13.30 11.73 -1.85
C ALA A 29 14.81 11.45 -2.00
N ALA A 30 15.48 11.06 -0.91
CA ALA A 30 16.93 10.81 -0.88
C ALA A 30 17.26 9.47 -0.19
N PRO A 31 16.91 8.31 -0.78
CA PRO A 31 17.05 7.00 -0.16
C PRO A 31 18.51 6.66 0.22
N LEU A 32 19.48 7.11 -0.59
CA LEU A 32 20.90 6.92 -0.29
C LEU A 32 21.30 7.55 1.06
N ARG A 33 20.73 8.72 1.40
CA ARG A 33 20.95 9.35 2.71
C ARG A 33 20.31 8.56 3.86
N GLY A 34 19.27 7.77 3.58
CA GLY A 34 18.70 6.82 4.51
C GLY A 34 19.69 5.69 4.82
N TYR A 35 20.18 5.02 3.76
CA TYR A 35 21.18 3.97 3.88
C TYR A 35 22.44 4.44 4.59
N GLN A 36 23.03 5.57 4.18
CA GLN A 36 24.27 6.09 4.77
C GLN A 36 24.18 6.36 6.28
N ARG A 37 22.98 6.63 6.82
CA ARG A 37 22.78 6.85 8.26
C ARG A 37 22.82 5.56 9.09
N LEU A 38 22.55 4.41 8.45
CA LEU A 38 22.47 3.08 9.07
C LEU A 38 23.39 2.10 8.34
N GLN A 39 24.44 2.61 7.69
CA GLN A 39 25.23 1.83 6.73
C GLN A 39 25.87 0.63 7.41
N THR A 40 26.49 0.86 8.57
CA THR A 40 27.16 -0.20 9.33
C THR A 40 26.19 -1.32 9.69
N GLU A 41 25.00 -0.99 10.18
CA GLU A 41 23.99 -1.98 10.56
C GLU A 41 23.42 -2.72 9.35
N ILE A 42 23.13 -2.01 8.26
CA ILE A 42 22.58 -2.59 7.03
C ILE A 42 23.60 -3.51 6.36
N ASP A 43 24.85 -3.08 6.22
CA ASP A 43 25.91 -3.86 5.58
C ASP A 43 26.20 -5.15 6.36
N ALA A 44 26.19 -5.07 7.70
CA ALA A 44 26.32 -6.25 8.56
C ALA A 44 25.15 -7.23 8.38
N ALA A 45 23.90 -6.73 8.33
CA ALA A 45 22.72 -7.58 8.12
C ALA A 45 22.71 -8.24 6.73
N ILE A 46 23.20 -7.54 5.70
CA ILE A 46 23.37 -8.10 4.35
C ILE A 46 24.43 -9.21 4.37
N ALA A 47 25.60 -8.95 4.98
CA ALA A 47 26.67 -9.93 5.08
C ALA A 47 26.21 -11.21 5.81
N GLU A 48 25.48 -11.07 6.92
CA GLU A 48 24.91 -12.21 7.68
C GLU A 48 24.05 -13.11 6.78
N VAL A 49 23.15 -12.54 5.96
CA VAL A 49 22.30 -13.31 5.05
C VAL A 49 23.14 -13.96 3.93
N VAL A 50 24.11 -13.24 3.36
CA VAL A 50 24.99 -13.76 2.31
C VAL A 50 25.80 -14.95 2.81
N ASP A 51 26.43 -14.80 3.97
CA ASP A 51 27.27 -15.82 4.61
C ASP A 51 26.46 -17.05 5.07
N SER A 52 25.17 -16.87 5.39
CA SER A 52 24.28 -17.98 5.75
C SER A 52 23.99 -18.94 4.58
N GLY A 53 24.08 -18.46 3.33
CA GLY A 53 23.66 -19.21 2.15
C GLY A 53 22.15 -19.44 2.02
N TRP A 54 21.31 -18.87 2.90
CA TRP A 54 19.87 -19.08 2.94
C TRP A 54 19.10 -17.81 2.58
N TYR A 55 18.59 -17.73 1.35
CA TYR A 55 18.07 -16.47 0.79
C TYR A 55 16.53 -16.34 0.76
N VAL A 56 15.80 -17.44 0.84
CA VAL A 56 14.33 -17.45 0.67
C VAL A 56 13.69 -18.16 1.85
N LEU A 57 12.70 -17.52 2.48
CA LEU A 57 12.02 -18.04 3.67
C LEU A 57 13.02 -18.41 4.80
N GLY A 58 14.04 -17.57 4.98
CA GLY A 58 15.09 -17.75 5.98
C GLY A 58 14.83 -17.00 7.28
N GLU A 59 15.75 -17.16 8.23
CA GLU A 59 15.64 -16.58 9.58
C GLU A 59 15.51 -15.05 9.58
N ALA A 60 16.14 -14.34 8.64
CA ALA A 60 15.97 -12.90 8.50
C ALA A 60 14.51 -12.49 8.27
N CYS A 61 13.75 -13.27 7.48
CA CYS A 61 12.32 -13.02 7.25
C CYS A 61 11.52 -13.27 8.53
N THR A 62 11.74 -14.40 9.19
CA THR A 62 11.05 -14.77 10.44
C THR A 62 11.30 -13.74 11.55
N ARG A 63 12.54 -13.27 11.71
CA ARG A 63 12.89 -12.23 12.69
C ARG A 63 12.20 -10.91 12.38
N PHE A 64 12.13 -10.53 11.11
CA PHE A 64 11.43 -9.32 10.69
C PHE A 64 9.92 -9.43 10.98
N GLU A 65 9.27 -10.53 10.60
CA GLU A 65 7.85 -10.77 10.86
C GLU A 65 7.52 -10.68 12.35
N ALA A 66 8.31 -11.33 13.21
CA ALA A 66 8.13 -11.28 14.66
C ALA A 66 8.35 -9.86 15.23
N SER A 67 9.37 -9.15 14.76
CA SER A 67 9.65 -7.77 15.20
C SER A 67 8.56 -6.80 14.74
N PHE A 68 8.04 -7.01 13.52
CA PHE A 68 7.03 -6.15 12.92
C PHE A 68 5.64 -6.38 13.54
N SER A 69 5.25 -7.63 13.80
CA SER A 69 4.01 -7.94 14.54
C SER A 69 4.06 -7.35 15.95
N SER A 70 5.20 -7.49 16.65
CA SER A 70 5.43 -6.85 17.95
C SER A 70 5.36 -5.33 17.88
N TYR A 71 5.95 -4.71 16.84
CA TYR A 71 5.89 -3.27 16.64
C TYR A 71 4.44 -2.80 16.48
N LEU A 72 3.63 -3.50 15.70
CA LEU A 72 2.23 -3.14 15.46
C LEU A 72 1.31 -3.47 16.65
N GLY A 73 1.69 -4.45 17.47
CA GLY A 73 0.89 -5.00 18.56
C GLY A 73 -0.21 -5.93 18.05
N VAL A 74 0.11 -6.77 17.06
CA VAL A 74 -0.78 -7.78 16.46
C VAL A 74 -0.21 -9.19 16.67
N GLU A 75 -1.04 -10.22 16.50
CA GLU A 75 -0.66 -11.61 16.77
C GLU A 75 0.39 -12.17 15.81
N GLY A 76 0.44 -11.68 14.57
CA GLY A 76 1.37 -12.15 13.56
C GLY A 76 1.53 -11.17 12.40
N ALA A 77 2.59 -11.36 11.63
CA ALA A 77 2.85 -10.67 10.38
C ALA A 77 3.38 -11.71 9.36
N VAL A 78 3.07 -11.49 8.08
CA VAL A 78 3.53 -12.36 6.99
C VAL A 78 4.17 -11.48 5.93
N GLY A 79 5.43 -11.75 5.62
CA GLY A 79 6.20 -11.11 4.56
C GLY A 79 5.70 -11.56 3.19
N THR A 80 5.45 -10.60 2.31
CA THR A 80 5.11 -10.85 0.90
C THR A 80 6.01 -10.01 0.01
N ALA A 81 6.00 -10.28 -1.30
CA ALA A 81 6.88 -9.59 -2.25
C ALA A 81 6.48 -8.11 -2.47
N SER A 82 5.21 -7.75 -2.24
CA SER A 82 4.71 -6.38 -2.43
C SER A 82 3.41 -6.14 -1.66
N GLY A 83 3.02 -4.87 -1.51
CA GLY A 83 1.71 -4.53 -0.93
C GLY A 83 0.52 -5.00 -1.76
N THR A 84 0.70 -5.11 -3.07
CA THR A 84 -0.33 -5.68 -3.96
C THR A 84 -0.52 -7.16 -3.67
N ASP A 85 0.56 -7.91 -3.51
CA ASP A 85 0.50 -9.34 -3.17
C ASP A 85 -0.05 -9.55 -1.76
N ALA A 86 0.28 -8.67 -0.81
CA ALA A 86 -0.29 -8.68 0.53
C ALA A 86 -1.83 -8.58 0.46
N LEU A 87 -2.36 -7.57 -0.25
CA LEU A 87 -3.80 -7.41 -0.47
C LEU A 87 -4.41 -8.62 -1.19
N GLU A 88 -3.79 -9.11 -2.26
CA GLU A 88 -4.30 -10.27 -2.99
C GLU A 88 -4.39 -11.52 -2.11
N VAL A 89 -3.33 -11.84 -1.37
CA VAL A 89 -3.27 -13.02 -0.49
C VAL A 89 -4.34 -12.91 0.60
N ALA A 90 -4.51 -11.74 1.20
CA ALA A 90 -5.55 -11.51 2.20
C ALA A 90 -6.97 -11.69 1.62
N LEU A 91 -7.23 -11.13 0.44
CA LEU A 91 -8.53 -11.28 -0.22
C LEU A 91 -8.82 -12.76 -0.51
N ARG A 92 -7.86 -13.49 -1.09
CA ARG A 92 -7.99 -14.93 -1.36
C ARG A 92 -8.18 -15.74 -0.07
N ALA A 93 -7.47 -15.40 1.01
CA ALA A 93 -7.63 -16.06 2.30
C ALA A 93 -9.01 -15.83 2.93
N LEU A 94 -9.64 -14.67 2.66
CA LEU A 94 -11.02 -14.36 3.01
C LEU A 94 -12.05 -15.00 2.05
N GLY A 95 -11.58 -15.82 1.09
CA GLY A 95 -12.38 -16.50 0.09
C GLY A 95 -12.99 -15.57 -0.96
N VAL A 96 -12.43 -14.37 -1.15
CA VAL A 96 -12.84 -13.44 -2.21
C VAL A 96 -12.49 -14.05 -3.56
N GLY A 97 -13.43 -14.02 -4.50
CA GLY A 97 -13.23 -14.57 -5.85
C GLY A 97 -14.26 -14.09 -6.88
N PRO A 98 -14.41 -14.82 -8.00
CA PRO A 98 -15.38 -14.49 -9.04
C PRO A 98 -16.80 -14.36 -8.50
N GLY A 99 -17.45 -13.25 -8.86
CA GLY A 99 -18.81 -12.92 -8.40
C GLY A 99 -18.87 -12.06 -7.15
N ASP A 100 -17.76 -11.89 -6.43
CA ASP A 100 -17.69 -10.99 -5.28
C ASP A 100 -17.36 -9.55 -5.70
N GLU A 101 -17.83 -8.61 -4.88
CA GLU A 101 -17.47 -7.19 -4.95
C GLU A 101 -16.61 -6.76 -3.77
N VAL A 102 -15.63 -5.89 -4.03
CA VAL A 102 -14.78 -5.28 -3.01
C VAL A 102 -14.80 -3.77 -3.16
N LEU A 103 -15.19 -3.05 -2.09
CA LEU A 103 -15.19 -1.59 -2.09
C LEU A 103 -13.75 -1.07 -2.00
N VAL A 104 -13.38 -0.15 -2.89
CA VAL A 104 -12.07 0.51 -2.92
C VAL A 104 -12.25 2.02 -3.15
N PRO A 105 -11.43 2.90 -2.54
CA PRO A 105 -11.52 4.34 -2.78
C PRO A 105 -11.15 4.70 -4.23
N GLY A 106 -11.80 5.73 -4.78
CA GLY A 106 -11.52 6.28 -6.10
C GLY A 106 -10.20 7.05 -6.17
N LEU A 107 -9.72 7.53 -5.02
CA LEU A 107 -8.40 8.14 -4.87
C LEU A 107 -7.48 7.19 -4.09
N THR A 108 -6.68 6.40 -4.82
CA THR A 108 -5.65 5.51 -4.27
C THR A 108 -4.63 5.13 -5.36
N ALA A 109 -3.56 4.43 -4.97
CA ALA A 109 -2.70 3.73 -5.91
C ALA A 109 -3.47 2.63 -6.65
N SER A 110 -3.25 2.49 -7.97
CA SER A 110 -3.90 1.45 -8.78
C SER A 110 -3.63 0.02 -8.28
N ALA A 111 -2.56 -0.17 -7.49
CA ALA A 111 -2.22 -1.39 -6.78
C ALA A 111 -3.39 -1.96 -5.95
N THR A 112 -4.16 -1.11 -5.25
CA THR A 112 -5.27 -1.56 -4.39
C THR A 112 -6.36 -2.26 -5.23
N ALA A 113 -6.81 -1.63 -6.31
CA ALA A 113 -7.79 -2.23 -7.23
C ALA A 113 -7.21 -3.42 -8.01
N THR A 114 -5.92 -3.37 -8.34
CA THR A 114 -5.22 -4.47 -9.02
C THR A 114 -5.23 -5.75 -8.18
N ALA A 115 -5.04 -5.64 -6.86
CA ALA A 115 -5.12 -6.79 -5.96
C ALA A 115 -6.51 -7.45 -5.97
N VAL A 116 -7.58 -6.65 -6.01
CA VAL A 116 -8.97 -7.14 -6.12
C VAL A 116 -9.19 -7.91 -7.41
N VAL A 117 -8.75 -7.34 -8.54
CA VAL A 117 -8.88 -7.99 -9.86
C VAL A 117 -8.05 -9.28 -9.91
N ARG A 118 -6.84 -9.29 -9.33
CA ARG A 118 -5.98 -10.48 -9.27
C ARG A 118 -6.56 -11.59 -8.38
N ALA A 119 -7.31 -11.22 -7.34
CA ALA A 119 -8.09 -12.17 -6.54
C ALA A 119 -9.31 -12.73 -7.30
N GLY A 120 -9.68 -12.15 -8.45
CA GLY A 120 -10.80 -12.58 -9.29
C GLY A 120 -12.13 -11.88 -9.00
N ALA A 121 -12.13 -10.90 -8.09
CA ALA A 121 -13.32 -10.13 -7.72
C ALA A 121 -13.42 -8.80 -8.49
N ARG A 122 -14.56 -8.12 -8.35
CA ARG A 122 -14.80 -6.81 -8.97
C ARG A 122 -14.54 -5.67 -7.99
N PRO A 123 -13.61 -4.73 -8.28
CA PRO A 123 -13.49 -3.52 -7.48
C PRO A 123 -14.70 -2.61 -7.74
N VAL A 124 -15.34 -2.17 -6.67
CA VAL A 124 -16.39 -1.15 -6.68
C VAL A 124 -15.76 0.15 -6.18
N ILE A 125 -15.67 1.12 -7.08
CA ILE A 125 -15.03 2.40 -6.79
C ILE A 125 -15.97 3.26 -5.95
N VAL A 126 -15.49 3.72 -4.80
CA VAL A 126 -16.22 4.56 -3.85
C VAL A 126 -15.53 5.92 -3.76
N ASP A 127 -16.30 7.00 -3.74
CA ASP A 127 -15.73 8.35 -3.64
C ASP A 127 -15.01 8.58 -2.29
N VAL A 128 -14.17 9.60 -2.25
CA VAL A 128 -13.39 9.98 -1.07
C VAL A 128 -13.90 11.29 -0.49
N ASP A 129 -13.65 11.49 0.79
CA ASP A 129 -13.89 12.80 1.40
C ASP A 129 -12.84 13.80 0.91
N PRO A 130 -13.24 14.98 0.38
CA PRO A 130 -12.31 15.95 -0.19
C PRO A 130 -11.36 16.58 0.84
N VAL A 131 -11.61 16.40 2.15
CA VAL A 131 -10.75 16.91 3.22
C VAL A 131 -9.69 15.87 3.62
N SER A 132 -10.11 14.64 3.94
CA SER A 132 -9.20 13.58 4.38
C SER A 132 -8.54 12.80 3.24
N PHE A 133 -9.11 12.86 2.03
CA PHE A 133 -8.74 12.02 0.88
C PHE A 133 -8.87 10.51 1.13
N THR A 134 -9.57 10.12 2.19
CA THR A 134 -9.87 8.73 2.52
C THR A 134 -11.29 8.38 2.10
N ILE A 135 -11.58 7.08 1.95
CA ILE A 135 -12.89 6.59 1.53
C ILE A 135 -14.01 7.24 2.36
N ASP A 136 -15.02 7.78 1.69
CA ASP A 136 -16.11 8.45 2.36
C ASP A 136 -17.13 7.42 2.92
N PRO A 137 -17.46 7.45 4.23
CA PRO A 137 -18.38 6.50 4.83
C PRO A 137 -19.79 6.54 4.24
N GLU A 138 -20.30 7.70 3.83
CA GLU A 138 -21.65 7.79 3.25
C GLU A 138 -21.67 7.13 1.86
N HIS A 139 -20.67 7.44 1.03
CA HIS A 139 -20.52 6.78 -0.28
C HIS A 139 -20.24 5.28 -0.13
N ALA A 140 -19.47 4.86 0.87
CA ALA A 140 -19.20 3.45 1.14
C ALA A 140 -20.49 2.71 1.52
N ALA A 141 -21.32 3.29 2.39
CA ALA A 141 -22.60 2.72 2.77
C ALA A 141 -23.56 2.59 1.57
N ALA A 142 -23.59 3.60 0.69
CA ALA A 142 -24.42 3.59 -0.51
C ALA A 142 -23.95 2.58 -1.57
N ALA A 143 -22.66 2.24 -1.60
CA ALA A 143 -22.07 1.33 -2.57
C ALA A 143 -22.21 -0.16 -2.19
N VAL A 144 -22.64 -0.48 -0.96
CA VAL A 144 -22.84 -1.87 -0.53
C VAL A 144 -23.96 -2.54 -1.34
N SER A 145 -23.66 -3.72 -1.88
CA SER A 145 -24.60 -4.60 -2.56
C SER A 145 -24.71 -5.96 -1.84
N GLY A 146 -25.64 -6.81 -2.28
CA GLY A 146 -25.80 -8.17 -1.73
C GLY A 146 -24.64 -9.13 -2.03
N ILE A 147 -23.69 -8.73 -2.88
CA ILE A 147 -22.48 -9.50 -3.21
C ILE A 147 -21.19 -8.79 -2.80
N THR A 148 -21.29 -7.64 -2.11
CA THR A 148 -20.12 -6.99 -1.51
C THR A 148 -19.63 -7.84 -0.34
N LYS A 149 -18.32 -8.12 -0.32
CA LYS A 149 -17.70 -9.01 0.68
C LYS A 149 -16.63 -8.34 1.52
N VAL A 150 -15.86 -7.43 0.92
CA VAL A 150 -14.74 -6.74 1.57
C VAL A 150 -14.81 -5.25 1.28
N MET A 151 -14.38 -4.45 2.24
CA MET A 151 -14.08 -3.03 2.07
C MET A 151 -12.60 -2.79 2.38
N ILE A 152 -11.91 -2.10 1.46
CA ILE A 152 -10.49 -1.75 1.60
C ILE A 152 -10.35 -0.24 1.81
N PRO A 153 -10.39 0.26 3.05
CA PRO A 153 -9.94 1.62 3.33
C PRO A 153 -8.44 1.76 3.11
N VAL A 154 -8.03 2.84 2.45
CA VAL A 154 -6.62 3.17 2.21
C VAL A 154 -6.23 4.33 3.12
N HIS A 155 -5.11 4.18 3.84
CA HIS A 155 -4.55 5.23 4.69
C HIS A 155 -3.62 6.14 3.88
N LEU A 156 -4.22 6.87 2.94
CA LEU A 156 -3.51 7.61 1.90
C LEU A 156 -2.61 8.68 2.51
N TYR A 157 -1.37 8.77 2.03
CA TYR A 157 -0.34 9.72 2.50
C TYR A 157 -0.04 9.63 4.00
N GLY A 158 -0.35 8.50 4.64
CA GLY A 158 -0.16 8.31 6.07
C GLY A 158 -1.33 8.82 6.93
N HIS A 159 -2.39 9.34 6.32
CA HIS A 159 -3.60 9.75 7.03
C HIS A 159 -4.54 8.56 7.24
N PRO A 160 -4.83 8.18 8.50
CA PRO A 160 -5.74 7.07 8.78
C PRO A 160 -7.15 7.37 8.25
N ALA A 161 -7.76 6.36 7.62
CA ALA A 161 -9.17 6.41 7.23
C ALA A 161 -10.06 6.48 8.48
N ARG A 162 -11.30 6.95 8.30
CA ARG A 162 -12.31 7.09 9.36
C ARG A 162 -12.88 5.73 9.80
N LEU A 163 -12.02 4.84 10.28
CA LEU A 163 -12.36 3.49 10.72
C LEU A 163 -13.51 3.44 11.73
N PRO A 164 -13.65 4.38 12.71
CA PRO A 164 -14.80 4.40 13.61
C PRO A 164 -16.15 4.59 12.88
N GLU A 165 -16.18 5.26 11.73
CA GLU A 165 -17.37 5.47 10.92
C GLU A 165 -17.59 4.32 9.92
N LEU A 166 -16.50 3.74 9.40
CA LEU A 166 -16.53 2.65 8.43
C LEU A 166 -16.85 1.29 9.07
N THR A 167 -16.36 1.02 10.28
CA THR A 167 -16.54 -0.28 10.95
C THR A 167 -18.02 -0.62 11.18
N PRO A 168 -18.88 0.29 11.69
CA PRO A 168 -20.30 0.01 11.83
C PRO A 168 -21.02 -0.27 10.50
N ILE A 169 -20.55 0.31 9.39
CA ILE A 169 -21.10 0.05 8.05
C ILE A 169 -20.76 -1.39 7.65
N ALA A 170 -19.49 -1.78 7.79
CA ALA A 170 -19.03 -3.13 7.51
C ALA A 170 -19.76 -4.17 8.37
N ASP A 171 -19.87 -3.94 9.68
CA ASP A 171 -20.53 -4.85 10.62
C ASP A 171 -22.01 -5.06 10.27
N ARG A 172 -22.75 -3.99 9.91
CA ARG A 172 -24.17 -4.09 9.51
C ARG A 172 -24.36 -4.85 8.20
N ALA A 173 -23.41 -4.72 7.28
CA ALA A 173 -23.46 -5.35 5.96
C ALA A 173 -22.78 -6.73 5.92
N GLY A 174 -22.18 -7.19 7.03
CA GLY A 174 -21.43 -8.44 7.07
C GLY A 174 -20.12 -8.43 6.28
N LEU A 175 -19.53 -7.24 6.05
CA LEU A 175 -18.29 -7.07 5.29
C LEU A 175 -17.06 -7.28 6.18
N VAL A 176 -15.99 -7.78 5.60
CA VAL A 176 -14.66 -7.75 6.23
C VAL A 176 -13.94 -6.45 5.86
N VAL A 177 -13.29 -5.81 6.82
CA VAL A 177 -12.43 -4.63 6.58
C VAL A 177 -10.97 -5.07 6.48
N VAL A 178 -10.35 -4.77 5.34
CA VAL A 178 -8.93 -5.03 5.07
C VAL A 178 -8.24 -3.70 4.85
N GLU A 179 -7.30 -3.32 5.72
CA GLU A 179 -6.64 -2.01 5.61
C GLU A 179 -5.46 -2.05 4.63
N ASP A 180 -5.42 -1.10 3.69
CA ASP A 180 -4.23 -0.81 2.90
C ASP A 180 -3.37 0.23 3.64
N CYS A 181 -2.32 -0.27 4.29
CA CYS A 181 -1.41 0.50 5.13
C CYS A 181 -0.05 0.77 4.47
N ALA A 182 0.08 0.58 3.15
CA ALA A 182 1.37 0.71 2.45
C ALA A 182 2.02 2.11 2.64
N GLN A 183 1.22 3.14 2.91
CA GLN A 183 1.70 4.52 3.13
C GLN A 183 1.62 4.97 4.60
N SER A 184 1.26 4.08 5.53
CA SER A 184 0.93 4.46 6.91
C SER A 184 1.59 3.56 7.96
N HIS A 185 2.80 3.06 7.68
CA HIS A 185 3.59 2.26 8.61
C HIS A 185 3.76 2.99 9.95
N GLY A 186 3.11 2.47 11.01
CA GLY A 186 3.17 3.05 12.36
C GLY A 186 2.27 4.25 12.62
N ALA A 187 1.45 4.69 11.66
CA ALA A 187 0.45 5.74 11.88
C ALA A 187 -0.56 5.31 12.96
N THR A 188 -1.14 6.27 13.69
CA THR A 188 -2.10 5.98 14.76
C THR A 188 -3.42 6.73 14.55
N SER A 189 -4.53 6.02 14.72
CA SER A 189 -5.88 6.58 14.83
C SER A 189 -6.42 6.35 16.25
N SER A 190 -6.90 7.40 16.90
CA SER A 190 -7.49 7.35 18.25
C SER A 190 -6.67 6.53 19.27
N SER A 191 -5.36 6.82 19.36
CA SER A 191 -4.41 6.15 20.27
C SER A 191 -4.15 4.67 19.99
N ARG A 192 -4.55 4.16 18.82
CA ARG A 192 -4.19 2.83 18.31
C ARG A 192 -3.42 2.95 16.99
N LYS A 193 -2.37 2.17 16.79
CA LYS A 193 -1.72 2.08 15.45
C LYS A 193 -2.76 1.62 14.43
N CYS A 194 -2.68 2.08 13.18
CA CYS A 194 -3.41 1.51 12.06
C CYS A 194 -3.06 0.03 11.99
N ARG A 195 -4.02 -0.83 12.30
CA ARG A 195 -3.77 -2.26 12.52
C ARG A 195 -4.98 -3.15 12.21
N GLY A 196 -6.08 -2.61 11.70
CA GLY A 196 -7.34 -3.29 11.34
C GLY A 196 -7.72 -4.59 12.04
N ARG A 197 -8.60 -5.35 11.39
CA ARG A 197 -8.75 -6.78 11.70
C ARG A 197 -7.72 -7.62 10.93
N LEU A 198 -7.20 -7.09 9.82
CA LEU A 198 -6.09 -7.65 9.04
C LEU A 198 -5.32 -6.49 8.38
N PRO A 199 -4.25 -5.97 9.00
CA PRO A 199 -3.49 -4.88 8.40
C PRO A 199 -2.46 -5.43 7.41
N LEU A 200 -2.41 -4.84 6.22
CA LEU A 200 -1.48 -5.29 5.17
C LEU A 200 -0.47 -4.20 4.88
N PHE A 201 0.80 -4.59 4.95
CA PHE A 201 1.93 -3.73 4.71
C PHE A 201 2.71 -4.28 3.53
N GLY A 202 2.96 -3.42 2.57
CA GLY A 202 3.82 -3.68 1.43
C GLY A 202 5.05 -2.81 1.48
N LEU A 203 6.22 -3.43 1.58
CA LEU A 203 7.47 -2.76 1.24
C LEU A 203 7.66 -2.89 -0.26
N SER A 204 7.09 -1.98 -1.06
CA SER A 204 7.46 -1.91 -2.47
C SER A 204 8.82 -1.22 -2.58
N SER A 205 9.87 -1.97 -2.88
CA SER A 205 11.03 -1.41 -3.57
C SER A 205 10.58 -1.01 -4.97
N THR A 206 10.30 0.26 -5.21
CA THR A 206 10.23 0.77 -6.58
C THR A 206 11.59 0.52 -7.22
N GLY A 207 11.63 -0.42 -8.18
CA GLY A 207 12.75 -0.61 -9.08
C GLY A 207 12.92 0.56 -10.03
#